data_AF-A0A7J0FIK2-F1
#
_entry.id   AF-A0A7J0FIK2-F1
#
_cell.length_a   1.000
_cell.length_b   1.000
_cell.length_c   1.000
_cell.angle_alpha   90.00
_cell.angle_beta   90.00
_cell.angle_gamma   90.00
#
_symmetry.space_group_name_H-M   'P 1'
#
loop_
_entity.id
_entity.type
_entity.pdbx_description
1 polymer ?
#
loop_
_entity_poly.entity_id
_entity_poly.type
_entity_poly.pdbx_seq_one_letter_code
_entity_poly.pdbx_strand_id
1 'polypeptide(L)'
;MHCQALQLVKCLCKEIQSLNDSDAYESFAKDLLFRAARLGVHEVVEEIVDSFPSLVWDVDLENRSLFHWAVTERHENVFNLLYQMTPRNKLNLIPGAALQMKNELQWFKEVEKFVIPYYMHWRNDDEETPTMVFTKAHKELVDEGEIWMKDMANSCTIAAALIATIAFAATITVPGGNNDGNGLPIFSKEKAFIIFAFSDAISLFTSTTSLLMFLSILTLH
;
A
#
# COMPACT_ATOMS: atom_id res chain seq x y z
N MET A 1 31.73 18.16 21.49
CA MET A 1 31.71 18.63 20.09
C MET A 1 30.43 18.27 19.34
N HIS A 2 29.74 17.16 19.67
CA HIS A 2 28.49 16.74 18.99
C HIS A 2 27.34 17.76 19.04
N CYS A 3 27.13 18.45 20.16
CA CYS A 3 26.04 19.42 20.30
C CYS A 3 26.23 20.70 19.46
N GLN A 4 27.47 21.13 19.22
CA GLN A 4 27.75 22.32 18.43
C GLN A 4 27.52 22.07 16.93
N ALA A 5 27.89 20.88 16.45
CA ALA A 5 27.62 20.47 15.06
C ALA A 5 26.11 20.35 14.80
N LEU A 6 25.35 19.78 15.75
CA LEU A 6 23.89 19.68 15.64
C LEU A 6 23.21 21.07 15.63
N GLN A 7 23.65 21.99 16.48
CA GLN A 7 23.12 23.36 16.50
C GLN A 7 23.42 24.11 15.20
N LEU A 8 24.59 23.88 14.60
CA LEU A 8 24.94 24.45 13.31
C LEU A 8 24.02 23.93 12.20
N VAL A 9 23.79 22.62 12.14
CA VAL A 9 22.87 21.99 11.18
C VAL A 9 21.45 22.53 11.35
N LYS A 10 20.97 22.65 12.59
CA LYS A 10 19.66 23.24 12.91
C LYS A 10 19.51 24.69 12.44
N CYS A 11 20.55 25.51 12.65
CA CYS A 11 20.54 26.88 12.17
C CYS A 11 20.55 26.94 10.65
N LEU A 12 21.37 26.12 9.98
CA LEU A 12 21.42 26.03 8.52
C LEU A 12 20.06 25.60 7.94
N CYS A 13 19.42 24.56 8.47
CA CYS A 13 18.12 24.11 8.00
C CYS A 13 17.03 25.21 8.11
N LYS A 14 17.01 25.97 9.21
CA LYS A 14 16.07 27.09 9.40
C LYS A 14 16.34 28.27 8.48
N GLU A 15 17.62 28.63 8.32
CA GLU A 15 18.02 29.75 7.48
C GLU A 15 17.76 29.44 6.00
N ILE A 16 17.87 28.17 5.60
CA ILE A 16 17.65 27.78 4.22
C ILE A 16 16.17 27.54 3.91
N GLN A 17 15.32 27.15 4.87
CA GLN A 17 13.86 27.24 4.72
C GLN A 17 13.38 28.68 4.42
N SER A 18 14.18 29.70 4.75
CA SER A 18 13.88 31.11 4.46
C SER A 18 14.39 31.60 3.10
N LEU A 19 15.31 30.86 2.48
CA LEU A 19 15.90 31.18 1.17
C LEU A 19 15.12 30.40 0.10
N ASN A 20 14.28 31.10 -0.64
CA ASN A 20 13.30 30.56 -1.60
C ASN A 20 13.91 29.93 -2.88
N ASP A 21 15.13 29.37 -2.80
CA ASP A 21 15.87 28.76 -3.91
C ASP A 21 15.92 27.23 -3.71
N SER A 22 14.80 26.59 -4.04
CA SER A 22 14.44 25.22 -3.62
C SER A 22 15.35 24.13 -4.22
N ASP A 23 15.78 24.28 -5.46
CA ASP A 23 16.38 23.16 -6.22
C ASP A 23 17.85 22.90 -5.84
N ALA A 24 18.63 23.97 -5.66
CA ALA A 24 20.03 23.85 -5.25
C ALA A 24 20.14 23.33 -3.81
N TYR A 25 19.18 23.69 -2.96
CA TYR A 25 19.15 23.23 -1.59
C TYR A 25 18.70 21.77 -1.46
N GLU A 26 17.68 21.34 -2.21
CA GLU A 26 17.25 19.94 -2.22
C GLU A 26 18.40 19.02 -2.64
N SER A 27 19.21 19.43 -3.63
CA SER A 27 20.42 18.70 -4.03
C SER A 27 21.48 18.61 -2.93
N PHE A 28 21.73 19.72 -2.22
CA PHE A 28 22.69 19.73 -1.11
C PHE A 28 22.19 18.92 0.09
N ALA A 29 20.91 19.07 0.46
CA ALA A 29 20.26 18.32 1.52
C ALA A 29 20.30 16.82 1.22
N LYS A 30 20.10 16.43 -0.04
CA LYS A 30 20.23 15.04 -0.49
C LYS A 30 21.65 14.50 -0.28
N ASP A 31 22.69 15.19 -0.72
CA ASP A 31 24.09 14.73 -0.51
C ASP A 31 24.42 14.62 0.99
N LEU A 32 24.00 15.62 1.77
CA LEU A 32 24.21 15.65 3.22
C LEU A 32 23.48 14.49 3.92
N LEU A 33 22.26 14.17 3.49
CA LEU A 33 21.44 13.08 4.01
C LEU A 33 22.11 11.72 3.78
N PHE A 34 22.56 11.44 2.55
CA PHE A 34 23.28 10.20 2.24
C PHE A 34 24.60 10.09 2.99
N ARG A 35 25.34 11.19 3.14
CA ARG A 35 26.58 11.23 3.91
C ARG A 35 26.32 10.98 5.40
N ALA A 36 25.28 11.57 5.98
CA ALA A 36 24.92 11.37 7.38
C ALA A 36 24.52 9.91 7.65
N ALA A 37 23.72 9.31 6.76
CA ALA A 37 23.33 7.91 6.88
C ALA A 37 24.52 6.95 6.74
N ARG A 38 25.44 7.21 5.81
CA ARG A 38 26.68 6.41 5.65
C ARG A 38 27.58 6.50 6.89
N LEU A 39 27.62 7.66 7.55
CA LEU A 39 28.42 7.89 8.76
C LEU A 39 27.70 7.46 10.06
N GLY A 40 26.44 7.01 9.98
CA GLY A 40 25.68 6.57 11.16
C GLY A 40 25.15 7.72 12.04
N VAL A 41 25.15 8.96 11.56
CA VAL A 41 24.77 10.14 12.34
C VAL A 41 23.26 10.34 12.27
N HIS A 42 22.51 9.52 13.01
CA HIS A 42 21.05 9.48 12.96
C HIS A 42 20.38 10.82 13.32
N GLU A 43 20.96 11.64 14.20
CA GLU A 43 20.38 12.94 14.59
C GLU A 43 20.38 13.95 13.43
N VAL A 44 21.34 13.84 12.50
CA VAL A 44 21.38 14.66 11.30
C VAL A 44 20.42 14.12 10.24
N VAL A 45 20.31 12.79 10.13
CA VAL A 45 19.32 12.15 9.26
C VAL A 45 17.91 12.58 9.69
N GLU A 46 17.62 12.58 11.00
CA GLU A 46 16.33 12.97 11.54
C GLU A 46 15.95 14.40 11.20
N GLU A 47 16.85 15.35 11.48
CA GLU A 47 16.58 16.77 11.22
C GLU A 47 16.36 17.06 9.71
N ILE A 48 17.12 16.40 8.83
CA ILE A 48 17.00 16.59 7.38
C ILE A 48 15.69 15.97 6.87
N VAL A 49 15.35 14.77 7.32
CA VAL A 49 14.11 14.09 6.91
C VAL A 49 12.88 14.83 7.40
N ASP A 50 12.90 15.37 8.63
CA ASP A 50 11.82 16.20 9.15
C ASP A 50 11.63 17.49 8.32
N SER A 51 12.72 18.05 7.82
CA SER A 51 12.69 19.23 6.95
C SER A 51 12.27 18.91 5.51
N PHE A 52 12.69 17.75 4.99
CA PHE A 52 12.48 17.30 3.60
C PHE A 52 12.08 15.83 3.53
N PRO A 53 10.81 15.50 3.84
CA PRO A 53 10.36 14.11 3.87
C PRO A 53 10.44 13.39 2.51
N SER A 54 10.47 14.13 1.38
CA SER A 54 10.60 13.56 0.03
C SER A 54 11.93 12.85 -0.18
N LEU A 55 13.01 13.34 0.43
CA LEU A 55 14.37 12.84 0.23
C LEU A 55 14.60 11.44 0.81
N VAL A 56 13.71 10.92 1.68
CA VAL A 56 13.81 9.56 2.23
C VAL A 56 13.77 8.50 1.12
N TRP A 57 13.01 8.78 0.05
CA TRP A 57 12.75 7.86 -1.05
C TRP A 57 13.74 8.01 -2.20
N ASP A 58 14.62 9.00 -2.11
CA ASP A 58 15.60 9.26 -3.13
C ASP A 58 16.70 8.20 -3.12
N VAL A 59 17.39 8.13 -4.26
CA VAL A 59 18.54 7.26 -4.48
C VAL A 59 19.77 8.09 -4.84
N ASP A 60 20.94 7.58 -4.47
CA ASP A 60 22.22 8.14 -4.87
C ASP A 60 22.53 7.86 -6.36
N LEU A 61 23.69 8.33 -6.83
CA LEU A 61 24.15 8.14 -8.22
C LEU A 61 24.37 6.67 -8.60
N GLU A 62 24.47 5.78 -7.61
CA GLU A 62 24.62 4.33 -7.79
C GLU A 62 23.30 3.58 -7.51
N ASN A 63 22.18 4.30 -7.49
CA ASN A 63 20.83 3.78 -7.28
C ASN A 63 20.63 3.11 -5.90
N ARG A 64 21.36 3.57 -4.87
CA ARG A 64 21.20 3.11 -3.48
C ARG A 64 20.35 4.08 -2.68
N SER A 65 19.40 3.53 -1.94
CA SER A 65 18.58 4.28 -0.98
C SER A 65 19.29 4.46 0.36
N LEU A 66 18.75 5.32 1.22
CA LEU A 66 19.19 5.48 2.60
C LEU A 66 19.18 4.17 3.40
N PHE A 67 18.19 3.32 3.14
CA PHE A 67 18.10 1.98 3.72
C PHE A 67 19.28 1.10 3.34
N HIS A 68 19.74 1.19 2.08
CA HIS A 68 20.90 0.43 1.64
C HIS A 68 22.14 0.81 2.47
N TRP A 69 22.39 2.09 2.67
CA TRP A 69 23.54 2.55 3.46
C TRP A 69 23.41 2.15 4.93
N ALA A 70 22.23 2.28 5.52
CA ALA A 70 21.99 1.87 6.91
C ALA A 70 22.25 0.36 7.13
N VAL A 71 21.86 -0.49 6.18
CA VAL A 71 22.07 -1.95 6.24
C VAL A 71 23.52 -2.32 5.94
N THR A 72 24.10 -1.80 4.86
CA THR A 72 25.47 -2.11 4.44
C THR A 72 26.49 -1.71 5.50
N GLU A 73 26.31 -0.54 6.12
CA GLU A 73 27.22 -0.02 7.15
C GLU A 73 26.83 -0.45 8.58
N ARG A 74 25.75 -1.23 8.74
CA ARG A 74 25.24 -1.76 10.02
C ARG A 74 24.90 -0.68 11.05
N HIS A 75 24.37 0.44 10.59
CA HIS A 75 23.97 1.55 11.46
C HIS A 75 22.55 1.35 11.98
N GLU A 76 22.41 0.60 13.07
CA GLU A 76 21.11 0.25 13.69
C GLU A 76 20.27 1.49 14.02
N ASN A 77 20.87 2.55 14.56
CA ASN A 77 20.14 3.79 14.90
C ASN A 77 19.54 4.47 13.67
N VAL A 78 20.29 4.52 12.55
CA VAL A 78 19.80 5.10 11.29
C VAL A 78 18.72 4.20 10.69
N PHE A 79 18.87 2.88 10.76
CA PHE A 79 17.86 1.93 10.29
C PHE A 79 16.56 2.07 11.08
N ASN A 80 16.63 2.07 12.41
CA ASN A 80 15.47 2.23 13.29
C ASN A 80 14.76 3.57 13.06
N LEU A 81 15.54 4.63 12.85
CA LEU A 81 15.01 5.95 12.51
C LEU A 81 14.25 5.95 11.17
N LEU A 82 14.86 5.42 10.11
CA LEU A 82 14.22 5.31 8.79
C LEU A 82 12.96 4.45 8.81
N TYR A 83 12.97 3.36 9.60
CA TYR A 83 11.82 2.51 9.83
C TYR A 83 10.69 3.25 10.56
N GLN A 84 11.01 4.09 11.55
CA GLN A 84 10.03 4.91 12.26
C GLN A 84 9.49 6.08 11.42
N MET A 85 10.34 6.68 10.56
CA MET A 85 10.01 7.82 9.69
C MET A 85 9.26 7.45 8.42
N THR A 86 9.39 6.20 7.98
CA THR A 86 8.52 5.67 6.92
C THR A 86 7.08 5.84 7.39
N PRO A 87 6.24 6.65 6.69
CA PRO A 87 5.01 7.12 7.28
C PRO A 87 4.10 5.94 7.61
N ARG A 88 3.97 5.62 8.90
CA ARG A 88 2.81 4.89 9.43
C ARG A 88 1.52 5.55 8.93
N ASN A 89 1.57 6.85 8.62
CA ASN A 89 0.46 7.68 8.17
C ASN A 89 0.03 7.45 6.70
N LYS A 90 0.83 6.75 5.87
CA LYS A 90 0.36 6.16 4.60
C LYS A 90 -0.01 4.67 4.72
N LEU A 91 0.33 4.03 5.83
CA LEU A 91 -0.15 2.71 6.24
C LEU A 91 -1.46 2.77 7.04
N ASN A 92 -1.90 3.95 7.50
CA ASN A 92 -3.07 4.12 8.38
C ASN A 92 -4.35 4.59 7.67
N LEU A 93 -4.40 4.53 6.34
CA LEU A 93 -5.69 4.52 5.63
C LEU A 93 -6.28 3.09 5.69
N ILE A 94 -6.46 2.57 6.92
CA ILE A 94 -6.86 1.19 7.28
C ILE A 94 -6.76 0.19 6.12
N PRO A 95 -5.56 -0.21 5.69
CA PRO A 95 -5.41 -1.41 4.89
C PRO A 95 -5.62 -2.57 5.86
N GLY A 96 -6.68 -3.36 5.71
CA GLY A 96 -6.91 -4.53 6.57
C GLY A 96 -5.70 -5.46 6.60
N ALA A 97 -5.60 -6.33 7.61
CA ALA A 97 -4.45 -7.20 7.85
C ALA A 97 -3.92 -7.91 6.58
N ALA A 98 -4.82 -8.28 5.66
CA ALA A 98 -4.45 -8.84 4.36
C ALA A 98 -3.66 -7.90 3.45
N LEU A 99 -4.02 -6.62 3.39
CA LEU A 99 -3.33 -5.61 2.60
C LEU A 99 -2.02 -5.19 3.27
N GLN A 100 -1.97 -5.16 4.60
CA GLN A 100 -0.72 -5.00 5.33
C GLN A 100 0.26 -6.16 5.02
N MET A 101 -0.19 -7.41 5.16
CA MET A 101 0.61 -8.59 4.83
C MET A 101 1.10 -8.57 3.37
N LYS A 102 0.23 -8.17 2.43
CA LYS A 102 0.62 -8.04 1.02
C LYS A 102 1.73 -7.02 0.81
N ASN A 103 1.66 -5.87 1.48
CA ASN A 103 2.66 -4.81 1.35
C ASN A 103 3.99 -5.22 1.97
N GLU A 104 3.97 -5.82 3.17
CA GLU A 104 5.17 -6.28 3.87
C GLU A 104 5.85 -7.43 3.11
N LEU A 105 5.07 -8.35 2.52
CA LEU A 105 5.60 -9.38 1.62
C LEU A 105 6.22 -8.79 0.35
N GLN A 106 5.60 -7.77 -0.24
CA GLN A 106 6.15 -7.10 -1.42
C GLN A 106 7.46 -6.39 -1.08
N TRP A 107 7.52 -5.69 0.05
CA TRP A 107 8.73 -5.04 0.53
C TRP A 107 9.84 -6.06 0.78
N PHE A 108 9.52 -7.18 1.45
CA PHE A 108 10.46 -8.27 1.68
C PHE A 108 11.05 -8.79 0.35
N LYS A 109 10.21 -9.02 -0.67
CA LYS A 109 10.66 -9.42 -2.01
C LYS A 109 11.54 -8.38 -2.70
N GLU A 110 11.26 -7.08 -2.51
CA GLU A 110 12.13 -6.04 -3.07
C GLU A 110 13.49 -6.03 -2.37
N VAL A 111 13.51 -6.09 -1.03
CA VAL A 111 14.77 -6.19 -0.26
C VAL A 111 15.57 -7.42 -0.68
N GLU A 112 14.90 -8.55 -0.84
CA GLU A 112 15.47 -9.81 -1.32
C GLU A 112 16.23 -9.66 -2.65
N LYS A 113 15.75 -8.84 -3.60
CA LYS A 113 16.44 -8.60 -4.87
C LYS A 113 17.77 -7.86 -4.71
N PHE A 114 17.91 -7.06 -3.66
CA PHE A 114 19.11 -6.28 -3.40
C PHE A 114 20.13 -7.01 -2.52
N VAL A 115 19.70 -8.06 -1.82
CA VAL A 115 20.55 -8.87 -0.95
C VAL A 115 21.41 -9.80 -1.81
N ILE A 116 22.73 -9.85 -1.53
CA ILE A 116 23.64 -10.79 -2.20
C ILE A 116 23.12 -12.21 -1.96
N PRO A 117 22.99 -13.07 -3.01
CA PRO A 117 22.38 -14.40 -2.89
C PRO A 117 22.96 -15.29 -1.77
N TYR A 118 24.22 -15.05 -1.39
CA TYR A 118 24.86 -15.74 -0.28
C TYR A 118 24.12 -15.56 1.08
N TYR A 119 23.60 -14.36 1.37
CA TYR A 119 22.94 -14.06 2.64
C TYR A 119 21.52 -14.61 2.76
N MET A 120 20.88 -14.99 1.65
CA MET A 120 19.54 -15.59 1.65
C MET A 120 19.48 -16.95 2.37
N HIS A 121 20.60 -17.68 2.33
CA HIS A 121 20.72 -19.00 2.95
C HIS A 121 21.46 -18.96 4.27
N TRP A 122 21.98 -17.79 4.66
CA TRP A 122 22.64 -17.62 5.93
C TRP A 122 21.61 -17.73 7.05
N ARG A 123 22.00 -18.42 8.12
CA ARG A 123 21.13 -18.69 9.26
C ARG A 123 21.59 -17.87 10.45
N ASN A 124 20.64 -17.40 11.24
CA ASN A 124 20.92 -16.78 12.53
C ASN A 124 21.32 -17.85 13.57
N ASP A 125 21.55 -17.41 14.81
CA ASP A 125 21.92 -18.29 15.93
C ASP A 125 20.85 -19.35 16.26
N ASP A 126 19.60 -19.10 15.86
CA ASP A 126 18.46 -20.02 15.98
C ASP A 126 18.30 -20.97 14.78
N GLU A 127 19.30 -21.02 13.88
CA GLU A 127 19.29 -21.77 12.62
C GLU A 127 18.18 -21.38 11.61
N GLU A 128 17.60 -20.18 11.74
CA GLU A 128 16.52 -19.68 10.88
C GLU A 128 17.08 -18.83 9.72
N THR A 129 16.55 -19.03 8.50
CA THR A 129 16.83 -18.14 7.35
C THR A 129 16.01 -16.85 7.45
N PRO A 130 16.36 -15.78 6.70
CA PRO A 130 15.56 -14.56 6.66
C PRO A 130 14.08 -14.79 6.31
N THR A 131 13.80 -15.74 5.41
CA THR A 131 12.44 -16.15 5.03
C THR A 131 11.69 -16.86 6.17
N MET A 132 12.37 -17.65 6.99
CA MET A 132 11.78 -18.32 8.16
C MET A 132 11.45 -17.30 9.24
N VAL A 133 12.37 -16.36 9.53
CA VAL A 133 12.14 -15.26 10.48
C VAL A 133 10.95 -14.41 10.03
N PHE A 134 10.89 -14.04 8.75
CA PHE A 134 9.76 -13.30 8.19
C PHE A 134 8.44 -14.08 8.36
N THR A 135 8.40 -15.34 7.93
CA THR A 135 7.19 -16.18 8.03
C THR A 135 6.71 -16.33 9.48
N LYS A 136 7.64 -16.51 10.43
CA LYS A 136 7.33 -16.67 11.85
C LYS A 136 6.79 -15.38 12.46
N ALA A 137 7.43 -14.25 12.16
CA ALA A 137 7.01 -12.93 12.66
C ALA A 137 5.63 -12.51 12.15
N HIS A 138 5.25 -12.92 10.94
CA HIS A 138 4.00 -12.50 10.28
C HIS A 138 2.89 -13.56 10.36
N LYS A 139 3.07 -14.63 11.15
CA LYS A 139 2.08 -15.71 11.26
C LYS A 139 0.71 -15.20 11.69
N GLU A 140 0.67 -14.41 12.77
CA GLU A 140 -0.58 -13.84 13.28
C GLU A 140 -1.23 -12.88 12.26
N LEU A 141 -0.42 -12.09 11.56
CA LEU A 141 -0.90 -11.16 10.54
C LEU A 141 -1.50 -11.88 9.32
N VAL A 142 -0.98 -13.07 8.96
CA VAL A 142 -1.56 -13.93 7.92
C VAL A 142 -2.93 -14.46 8.37
N ASP A 143 -3.02 -14.95 9.60
CA ASP A 143 -4.28 -15.46 10.16
C ASP A 143 -5.35 -14.35 10.25
N GLU A 144 -4.97 -13.15 10.71
CA GLU A 144 -5.84 -11.98 10.73
C GLU A 144 -6.21 -11.52 9.31
N GLY A 145 -5.27 -11.58 8.38
CA GLY A 145 -5.50 -11.26 6.97
C GLY A 145 -6.49 -12.19 6.31
N GLU A 146 -6.42 -13.49 6.60
CA GLU A 146 -7.37 -14.48 6.11
C GLU A 146 -8.79 -14.21 6.61
N ILE A 147 -8.94 -13.96 7.92
CA ILE A 147 -10.24 -13.61 8.53
C ILE A 147 -10.79 -12.34 7.89
N TRP A 148 -9.97 -11.30 7.78
CA TRP A 148 -10.38 -10.03 7.18
C TRP A 148 -10.86 -10.19 5.73
N MET A 149 -10.15 -11.00 4.92
CA MET A 149 -10.56 -11.28 3.54
C MET A 149 -11.90 -12.01 3.48
N LYS A 150 -12.13 -12.98 4.37
CA LYS A 150 -13.40 -13.73 4.45
C LYS A 150 -14.56 -12.82 4.85
N ASP A 151 -14.38 -11.96 5.86
CA ASP A 151 -15.43 -11.03 6.31
C ASP A 151 -15.80 -10.00 5.23
N MET A 152 -14.79 -9.49 4.51
CA MET A 152 -15.00 -8.60 3.37
C MET A 152 -15.73 -9.32 2.23
N ALA A 153 -15.27 -10.52 1.86
CA ALA A 153 -15.89 -11.30 0.79
C ALA A 153 -17.34 -11.67 1.12
N ASN A 154 -17.66 -12.02 2.38
CA ASN A 154 -19.02 -12.26 2.84
C ASN A 154 -19.90 -11.02 2.68
N SER A 155 -19.45 -9.87 3.17
CA SER A 155 -20.19 -8.61 3.09
C SER A 155 -20.46 -8.20 1.63
N CYS A 156 -19.45 -8.32 0.78
CA CYS A 156 -19.58 -8.00 -0.65
C CYS A 156 -20.43 -9.03 -1.41
N THR A 157 -20.38 -10.31 -1.04
CA THR A 157 -21.25 -11.35 -1.61
C THR A 157 -22.72 -11.05 -1.30
N ILE A 158 -23.04 -10.65 -0.06
CA ILE A 158 -24.39 -10.25 0.33
C ILE A 158 -24.84 -9.03 -0.49
N ALA A 159 -24.00 -8.00 -0.60
CA ALA A 159 -24.30 -6.81 -1.39
C ALA A 159 -24.52 -7.14 -2.88
N ALA A 160 -23.66 -7.96 -3.47
CA ALA A 160 -23.79 -8.40 -4.87
C ALA A 160 -25.04 -9.28 -5.08
N ALA A 161 -25.37 -10.16 -4.14
CA ALA A 161 -26.61 -10.94 -4.20
C ALA A 161 -27.86 -10.03 -4.16
N LEU A 162 -27.85 -9.01 -3.29
CA LEU A 162 -28.92 -8.02 -3.20
C LEU A 162 -29.09 -7.23 -4.51
N ILE A 163 -27.99 -6.71 -5.07
CA ILE A 163 -28.03 -5.96 -6.34
C ILE A 163 -28.53 -6.84 -7.48
N ALA A 164 -28.03 -8.08 -7.58
CA ALA A 164 -28.47 -9.03 -8.59
C ALA A 164 -29.97 -9.36 -8.46
N THR A 165 -30.46 -9.52 -7.23
CA THR A 165 -31.88 -9.78 -6.95
C THR A 165 -32.76 -8.60 -7.34
N ILE A 166 -32.35 -7.38 -7.00
CA ILE A 166 -33.09 -6.15 -7.33
C ILE A 166 -33.13 -5.94 -8.84
N ALA A 167 -32.00 -6.08 -9.52
CA ALA A 167 -31.92 -5.93 -10.97
C ALA A 167 -32.72 -7.04 -11.69
N PHE A 168 -32.65 -8.29 -11.22
CA PHE A 168 -33.46 -9.38 -11.79
C PHE A 168 -34.97 -9.12 -11.63
N ALA A 169 -35.39 -8.62 -10.46
CA ALA A 169 -36.77 -8.22 -10.22
C ALA A 169 -37.19 -7.10 -11.17
N ALA A 170 -36.35 -6.08 -11.34
CA ALA A 170 -36.57 -4.97 -12.27
C ALA A 170 -36.71 -5.43 -13.73
N THR A 171 -36.01 -6.48 -14.15
CA THR A 171 -36.16 -7.08 -15.48
C THR A 171 -37.54 -7.74 -15.68
N ILE A 172 -38.09 -8.42 -14.66
CA ILE A 172 -39.40 -9.09 -14.78
C ILE A 172 -40.58 -8.16 -14.51
N THR A 173 -40.39 -7.13 -13.67
CA THR A 173 -41.39 -6.09 -13.39
C THR A 173 -40.97 -4.77 -14.04
N VAL A 174 -40.87 -4.78 -15.37
CA VAL A 174 -40.48 -3.59 -16.13
C VAL A 174 -41.41 -2.40 -15.87
N PRO A 175 -40.90 -1.16 -15.82
CA PRO A 175 -41.71 0.03 -15.68
C PRO A 175 -42.81 0.10 -16.75
N GLY A 176 -44.06 0.32 -16.34
CA GLY A 176 -45.21 0.35 -17.24
C GLY A 176 -45.79 -1.02 -17.60
N GLY A 177 -45.12 -2.12 -17.24
CA GLY A 177 -45.57 -3.48 -17.55
C GLY A 177 -45.45 -3.85 -19.02
N ASN A 178 -46.05 -4.98 -19.37
CA ASN A 178 -46.08 -5.51 -20.73
C ASN A 178 -47.47 -5.33 -21.34
N ASN A 179 -47.52 -5.18 -22.65
CA ASN A 179 -48.77 -5.11 -23.39
C ASN A 179 -49.35 -6.53 -23.60
N ASP A 180 -50.58 -6.76 -23.15
CA ASP A 180 -51.24 -8.08 -23.15
C ASP A 180 -51.37 -8.72 -24.55
N GLY A 181 -51.36 -7.91 -25.62
CA GLY A 181 -51.51 -8.41 -26.99
C GLY A 181 -50.23 -9.00 -27.61
N ASN A 182 -49.04 -8.60 -27.15
CA ASN A 182 -47.77 -8.98 -27.76
C ASN A 182 -46.63 -9.27 -26.77
N GLY A 183 -46.84 -9.07 -25.48
CA GLY A 183 -45.87 -9.34 -24.41
C GLY A 183 -44.69 -8.36 -24.36
N LEU A 184 -44.69 -7.29 -25.18
CA LEU A 184 -43.61 -6.32 -25.21
C LEU A 184 -43.79 -5.23 -24.14
N PRO A 185 -42.69 -4.69 -23.58
CA PRO A 185 -42.75 -3.56 -22.66
C PRO A 185 -43.43 -2.35 -23.28
N ILE A 186 -44.38 -1.74 -22.57
CA ILE A 186 -45.18 -0.61 -23.09
C ILE A 186 -44.29 0.58 -23.47
N PHE A 187 -43.23 0.83 -22.70
CA PHE A 187 -42.28 1.93 -22.94
C PHE A 187 -41.08 1.57 -23.83
N SER A 188 -41.14 0.48 -24.59
CA SER A 188 -40.00 -0.02 -25.38
C SER A 188 -39.36 1.02 -26.34
N LYS A 189 -40.13 2.01 -26.80
CA LYS A 189 -39.65 3.08 -27.71
C LYS A 189 -39.11 4.32 -26.98
N GLU A 190 -39.33 4.42 -25.67
CA GLU A 190 -38.90 5.58 -24.88
C GLU A 190 -37.41 5.51 -24.57
N LYS A 191 -36.71 6.62 -24.73
CA LYS A 191 -35.26 6.69 -24.48
C LYS A 191 -34.90 6.32 -23.04
N ALA A 192 -35.72 6.73 -22.07
CA ALA A 192 -35.53 6.43 -20.66
C ALA A 192 -35.59 4.92 -20.38
N PHE A 193 -36.50 4.20 -21.04
CA PHE A 193 -36.64 2.75 -20.89
C PHE A 193 -35.43 2.00 -21.47
N ILE A 194 -34.92 2.45 -22.62
CA ILE A 194 -33.73 1.86 -23.23
C ILE A 194 -32.51 2.00 -22.30
N ILE A 195 -32.30 3.19 -21.73
CA ILE A 195 -31.20 3.44 -20.77
C ILE A 195 -31.36 2.55 -19.53
N PHE A 196 -32.58 2.46 -18.99
CA PHE A 196 -32.89 1.58 -17.87
C PHE A 196 -32.54 0.11 -18.19
N ALA A 197 -33.01 -0.43 -19.31
CA ALA A 197 -32.78 -1.82 -19.68
C ALA A 197 -31.30 -2.16 -19.87
N PHE A 198 -30.51 -1.24 -20.48
CA PHE A 198 -29.06 -1.43 -20.58
C PHE A 198 -28.38 -1.38 -19.22
N SER A 199 -28.76 -0.44 -18.35
CA SER A 199 -28.19 -0.33 -17.00
C SER A 199 -28.49 -1.55 -16.15
N ASP A 200 -29.73 -2.05 -16.22
CA ASP A 200 -30.18 -3.25 -15.50
C ASP A 200 -29.40 -4.49 -15.93
N ALA A 201 -29.21 -4.67 -17.24
CA ALA A 201 -28.39 -5.77 -17.78
C ALA A 201 -26.92 -5.69 -17.35
N ILE A 202 -26.32 -4.50 -17.37
CA ILE A 202 -24.93 -4.29 -16.89
C ILE A 202 -24.84 -4.57 -15.38
N SER A 203 -25.82 -4.09 -14.61
CA SER A 203 -25.89 -4.33 -13.16
C SER A 203 -25.97 -5.82 -12.85
N LEU A 204 -26.84 -6.56 -13.54
CA LEU A 204 -26.95 -8.02 -13.38
C LEU A 204 -25.66 -8.75 -13.70
N PHE A 205 -25.05 -8.44 -14.84
CA PHE A 205 -23.82 -9.10 -15.26
C PHE A 205 -22.69 -8.82 -14.28
N THR A 206 -22.43 -7.55 -13.97
CA THR A 206 -21.36 -7.15 -13.06
C THR A 206 -21.58 -7.69 -11.65
N SER A 207 -22.81 -7.68 -11.14
CA SER A 207 -23.13 -8.19 -9.81
C SER A 207 -22.97 -9.72 -9.73
N THR A 208 -23.40 -10.44 -10.76
CA THR A 208 -23.23 -11.90 -10.82
C THR A 208 -21.76 -12.29 -10.92
N THR A 209 -20.97 -11.59 -11.75
CA THR A 209 -19.52 -11.79 -11.82
C THR A 209 -18.85 -11.50 -10.49
N SER A 210 -19.21 -10.40 -9.83
CA SER A 210 -18.67 -10.04 -8.52
C SER A 210 -19.00 -11.09 -7.45
N LEU A 211 -20.23 -11.62 -7.47
CA LEU A 211 -20.67 -12.67 -6.55
C LEU A 211 -19.83 -13.94 -6.74
N LEU A 212 -19.58 -14.37 -7.99
CA LEU A 212 -18.71 -15.52 -8.25
C LEU A 212 -17.27 -15.30 -7.79
N MET A 213 -16.73 -14.09 -7.96
CA MET A 213 -15.38 -13.74 -7.49
C MET A 213 -15.28 -13.75 -5.96
N PHE A 214 -16.27 -13.22 -5.23
CA PHE A 214 -16.22 -13.24 -3.77
C PHE A 214 -16.53 -14.61 -3.18
N LEU A 215 -17.42 -15.38 -3.81
CA LEU A 215 -17.63 -16.78 -3.44
C LEU A 215 -16.38 -17.62 -3.63
N SER A 216 -15.61 -17.41 -4.71
CA SER A 216 -14.37 -18.16 -4.90
C SER A 216 -13.36 -17.92 -3.77
N ILE A 217 -13.25 -16.67 -3.28
CA ILE A 217 -12.41 -16.32 -2.11
C ILE A 217 -12.87 -17.05 -0.85
N LEU A 218 -14.19 -17.20 -0.65
CA LEU A 218 -14.75 -17.89 0.52
C LEU A 218 -14.59 -19.41 0.47
N THR A 219 -14.64 -19.99 -0.74
CA THR A 219 -14.60 -21.45 -0.96
C THR A 219 -13.21 -22.02 -1.18
N LEU A 220 -12.19 -21.17 -1.41
CA LEU A 220 -10.81 -21.63 -1.56
C LEU A 220 -10.30 -22.07 -0.17
N HIS A 221 -10.23 -23.39 0.02
CA HIS A 221 -9.63 -24.05 1.17
C HIS A 221 -8.63 -25.10 0.65
#